data_AF-A0A2D0N9H8-F1
#
_entry.id   AF-A0A2D0N9H8-F1
#
_cell.length_a   1.000
_cell.length_b   1.000
_cell.length_c   1.000
_cell.angle_alpha   90.00
_cell.angle_beta   90.00
_cell.angle_gamma   90.00
#
_symmetry.space_group_name_H-M   'P 1'
#
loop_
_entity.id
_entity.type
_entity.pdbx_description
1 polymer ?
#
loop_
_entity_poly.entity_id
_entity_poly.type
_entity_poly.pdbx_seq_one_letter_code
_entity_poly.pdbx_strand_id
1 'polypeptide(L)'
;MHLQLACPNCATSIKAENINITSLVAKCHHCNSVFNFSNNLEVASRNRPEIMLPPGFEAYTTLSSLDIEFSWRQSSKGLGFFIFFALFWNGILSIFVVTALLTGELQILLFTSVHLLVGISLIYYILTVLMNKTYVLVSQREILIEHRPLRLPFYPNRSISAMDLDQLYISKYVSSRTNGRPNHAFSVIARLRTGSEITLIKGLRQPEQATFIEQQIEKFLHIEDRAMEGEYGVSI
;
A
#
# COMPACT_ATOMS: atom_id res chain seq x y z
N MET A 1 13.91 -24.45 20.07
CA MET A 1 14.46 -24.80 18.75
C MET A 1 15.96 -24.47 18.79
N HIS A 2 16.85 -25.46 18.64
CA HIS A 2 18.30 -25.22 18.64
C HIS A 2 18.78 -25.09 17.18
N LEU A 3 19.37 -23.96 16.83
CA LEU A 3 19.93 -23.71 15.50
C LEU A 3 21.34 -24.33 15.44
N GLN A 4 21.61 -25.20 14.46
CA GLN A 4 22.96 -25.70 14.17
C GLN A 4 23.51 -25.01 12.92
N LEU A 5 24.71 -24.44 13.01
CA LEU A 5 25.36 -23.75 11.90
C LEU A 5 26.07 -24.75 10.99
N ALA A 6 25.79 -24.73 9.68
CA ALA A 6 26.46 -25.56 8.68
C ALA A 6 27.43 -24.72 7.82
N CYS A 7 28.53 -25.33 7.39
CA CYS A 7 29.50 -24.69 6.51
C CYS A 7 28.94 -24.52 5.08
N PRO A 8 28.98 -23.32 4.47
CA PRO A 8 28.47 -23.12 3.11
C PRO A 8 29.29 -23.83 2.04
N ASN A 9 30.56 -24.16 2.31
CA ASN A 9 31.46 -24.78 1.33
C ASN A 9 31.39 -26.32 1.33
N CYS A 10 31.18 -26.95 2.49
CA CYS A 10 31.25 -28.41 2.63
C CYS A 10 30.10 -29.03 3.43
N ALA A 11 29.07 -28.24 3.77
CA ALA A 11 27.88 -28.64 4.51
C ALA A 11 28.11 -29.28 5.89
N THR A 12 29.35 -29.31 6.39
CA THR A 12 29.68 -29.88 7.70
C THR A 12 29.18 -28.97 8.83
N SER A 13 28.61 -29.56 9.87
CA SER A 13 28.17 -28.84 11.08
C SER A 13 29.35 -28.23 11.83
N ILE A 14 29.20 -26.97 12.25
CA ILE A 14 30.22 -26.22 12.98
C ILE A 14 30.01 -26.40 14.48
N LYS A 15 31.04 -26.90 15.17
CA LYS A 15 31.06 -26.98 16.63
C LYS A 15 31.11 -25.59 17.26
N ALA A 16 30.46 -25.41 18.41
CA ALA A 16 30.37 -24.14 19.13
C ALA A 16 31.73 -23.47 19.42
N GLU A 17 32.78 -24.26 19.66
CA GLU A 17 34.16 -23.78 19.88
C GLU A 17 34.77 -23.06 18.67
N ASN A 18 34.27 -23.32 17.46
CA ASN A 18 34.76 -22.71 16.21
C ASN A 18 33.87 -21.54 15.74
N ILE A 19 33.00 -21.04 16.62
CA ILE A 19 32.10 -19.93 16.36
C ILE A 19 32.52 -18.76 17.24
N ASN A 20 32.92 -17.65 16.63
CA ASN A 20 33.09 -16.40 17.36
C ASN A 20 31.80 -15.60 17.28
N ILE A 21 31.01 -15.66 18.35
CA ILE A 21 29.73 -14.95 18.45
C ILE A 21 29.89 -13.42 18.51
N THR A 22 31.04 -12.91 18.92
CA THR A 22 31.29 -11.46 19.02
C THR A 22 31.56 -10.85 17.66
N SER A 23 32.32 -11.55 16.80
CA SER A 23 32.63 -11.08 15.44
C SER A 23 31.72 -11.64 14.36
N LEU A 24 30.79 -12.55 14.70
CA LEU A 24 29.90 -13.26 13.77
C LEU A 24 30.65 -14.07 12.70
N VAL A 25 31.85 -14.56 13.03
CA VAL A 25 32.69 -15.35 12.12
C VAL A 25 32.83 -16.78 12.63
N ALA A 26 32.65 -17.75 11.72
CA ALA A 26 32.83 -19.16 12.00
C ALA A 26 33.94 -19.75 11.11
N LYS A 27 34.70 -20.70 11.68
CA LYS A 27 35.70 -21.48 10.94
C LYS A 27 35.26 -22.93 10.83
N CYS A 28 35.27 -23.47 9.62
CA CYS A 28 35.01 -24.88 9.41
C CYS A 28 36.22 -25.74 9.79
N HIS A 29 36.03 -26.74 10.66
CA HIS A 29 37.07 -27.71 10.98
C HIS A 29 37.43 -28.65 9.81
N HIS A 30 36.47 -28.92 8.91
CA HIS A 30 36.67 -29.86 7.81
C HIS A 30 37.36 -29.23 6.59
N CYS A 31 36.87 -28.08 6.10
CA CYS A 31 37.41 -27.43 4.90
C CYS A 31 38.25 -26.17 5.18
N ASN A 32 38.44 -25.80 6.44
CA ASN A 32 39.15 -24.59 6.88
C ASN A 32 38.58 -23.25 6.35
N SER A 33 37.43 -23.26 5.68
CA SER A 33 36.75 -22.03 5.26
C SER A 33 36.37 -21.19 6.47
N VAL A 34 36.71 -19.91 6.42
CA VAL A 34 36.26 -18.88 7.36
C VAL A 34 35.17 -18.08 6.69
N PHE A 35 34.01 -17.96 7.32
CA PHE A 35 32.85 -17.28 6.75
C PHE A 35 32.13 -16.46 7.82
N ASN A 36 31.55 -15.34 7.39
CA ASN A 36 30.69 -14.52 8.23
C ASN A 36 29.26 -15.09 8.16
N PHE A 37 28.63 -15.29 9.31
CA PHE A 37 27.27 -15.80 9.42
C PHE A 37 26.27 -14.73 9.90
N SER A 38 26.64 -13.44 9.89
CA SER A 38 25.73 -12.31 10.13
C SER A 38 24.47 -12.42 9.26
N ASN A 39 24.64 -12.69 7.98
CA ASN A 39 23.52 -12.78 7.03
C ASN A 39 22.62 -14.01 7.28
N ASN A 40 23.14 -15.06 7.94
CA ASN A 40 22.36 -16.25 8.32
C ASN A 40 21.67 -16.12 9.69
N LEU A 41 21.95 -15.04 10.44
CA LEU A 41 21.23 -14.68 11.66
C LEU A 41 20.10 -13.67 11.40
N GLU A 42 20.03 -13.10 10.20
CA GLU A 42 19.20 -11.93 9.86
C GLU A 42 17.78 -12.24 9.34
N VAL A 43 17.27 -13.46 9.56
CA VAL A 43 15.82 -13.72 9.44
C VAL A 43 15.25 -14.19 10.78
N ALA A 44 15.74 -13.61 11.88
CA ALA A 44 14.93 -13.55 13.09
C ALA A 44 13.75 -12.61 12.78
N SER A 45 12.51 -13.11 12.89
CA SER A 45 11.28 -12.35 12.63
C SER A 45 11.43 -10.91 13.12
N ARG A 46 11.21 -9.94 12.23
CA ARG A 46 11.35 -8.54 12.61
C ARG A 46 10.29 -8.20 13.64
N ASN A 47 10.74 -7.95 14.87
CA ASN A 47 9.84 -7.49 15.93
C ASN A 47 9.66 -5.98 15.75
N ARG A 48 8.87 -5.58 14.74
CA ARG A 48 8.49 -4.19 14.53
C ARG A 48 7.53 -3.76 15.65
N PRO A 49 7.65 -2.53 16.17
CA PRO A 49 6.68 -2.02 17.13
C PRO A 49 5.28 -2.06 16.50
N GLU A 50 4.31 -2.60 17.24
CA GLU A 50 2.92 -2.66 16.80
C GLU A 50 2.38 -1.23 16.66
N ILE A 51 1.88 -0.91 15.48
CA ILE A 51 1.30 0.40 15.21
C ILE A 51 -0.12 0.44 15.76
N MET A 52 -0.40 1.45 16.59
CA MET A 52 -1.76 1.72 17.06
C MET A 52 -2.66 2.18 15.91
N LEU A 53 -3.96 1.92 16.03
CA LEU A 53 -4.98 2.28 15.04
C LEU A 53 -4.80 3.73 14.52
N PRO A 54 -4.46 3.92 13.23
CA PRO A 54 -4.27 5.25 12.66
C PRO A 54 -5.56 6.08 12.64
N PRO A 55 -5.47 7.42 12.62
CA PRO A 55 -6.66 8.27 12.52
C PRO A 55 -7.42 8.00 11.22
N GLY A 56 -8.73 7.78 11.34
CA GLY A 56 -9.61 7.52 10.20
C GLY A 56 -9.69 6.07 9.75
N PHE A 57 -9.05 5.17 10.50
CA PHE A 57 -9.15 3.73 10.34
C PHE A 57 -10.08 3.19 11.41
N GLU A 58 -10.87 2.20 11.02
CA GLU A 58 -11.62 1.33 11.90
C GLU A 58 -11.17 -0.09 11.57
N ALA A 59 -10.85 -0.88 12.59
CA ALA A 59 -10.42 -2.26 12.40
C ALA A 59 -11.16 -3.16 13.37
N TYR A 60 -11.72 -4.25 12.86
CA TYR A 60 -12.43 -5.25 13.61
C TYR A 60 -11.90 -6.64 13.25
N THR A 61 -11.67 -7.47 14.26
CA THR A 61 -11.13 -8.82 14.05
C THR A 61 -12.03 -9.81 14.76
N THR A 62 -12.44 -10.83 14.02
CA THR A 62 -13.12 -12.03 14.52
C THR A 62 -12.19 -13.24 14.42
N LEU A 63 -12.68 -14.41 14.84
CA LEU A 63 -11.97 -15.67 14.66
C LEU A 63 -11.80 -16.05 13.17
N SER A 64 -12.66 -15.56 12.29
CA SER A 64 -12.74 -15.99 10.88
C SER A 64 -12.47 -14.88 9.86
N SER A 65 -12.53 -13.61 10.29
CA SER A 65 -12.33 -12.45 9.42
C SER A 65 -11.63 -11.29 10.13
N LEU A 66 -10.89 -10.51 9.35
CA LEU A 66 -10.35 -9.21 9.70
C LEU A 66 -10.92 -8.19 8.72
N ASP A 67 -11.58 -7.16 9.26
CA ASP A 67 -12.21 -6.10 8.49
C ASP A 67 -11.52 -4.76 8.85
N ILE A 68 -10.85 -4.15 7.88
CA ILE A 68 -10.26 -2.82 8.02
C ILE A 68 -10.98 -1.84 7.10
N GLU A 69 -11.47 -0.75 7.65
CA GLU A 69 -12.20 0.30 6.94
C GLU A 69 -11.49 1.64 7.09
N PHE A 70 -11.38 2.40 5.99
CA PHE A 70 -10.92 3.80 6.07
C PHE A 70 -11.56 4.70 5.01
N SER A 71 -11.80 5.96 5.39
CA SER A 71 -12.46 6.95 4.53
C SER A 71 -11.47 7.69 3.62
N TRP A 72 -11.87 7.87 2.36
CA TRP A 72 -11.10 8.62 1.37
C TRP A 72 -11.05 10.11 1.70
N ARG A 73 -12.10 10.64 2.33
CA ARG A 73 -12.22 12.05 2.70
C ARG A 73 -11.11 12.49 3.64
N GLN A 74 -10.85 11.70 4.67
CA GLN A 74 -9.80 11.98 5.65
C GLN A 74 -8.40 11.84 5.02
N SER A 75 -8.32 11.01 3.98
CA SER A 75 -7.15 10.81 3.14
C SER A 75 -7.09 11.72 1.90
N SER A 76 -7.82 12.85 1.86
CA SER A 76 -7.71 13.85 0.77
C SER A 76 -7.11 15.20 1.23
N LYS A 77 -6.28 15.82 0.38
CA LYS A 77 -5.46 17.02 0.64
C LYS A 77 -5.83 17.94 -0.49
N GLY A 78 -6.22 19.17 -0.16
CA GLY A 78 -6.75 20.07 -1.16
C GLY A 78 -8.17 19.73 -1.64
N LEU A 79 -8.91 18.85 -0.94
CA LEU A 79 -10.33 18.63 -1.25
C LEU A 79 -11.12 19.95 -1.27
N GLY A 80 -10.83 20.85 -0.32
CA GLY A 80 -11.42 22.20 -0.30
C GLY A 80 -11.09 23.03 -1.54
N PHE A 81 -9.85 22.95 -2.03
CA PHE A 81 -9.46 23.59 -3.29
C PHE A 81 -10.20 22.99 -4.48
N PHE A 82 -10.31 21.66 -4.57
CA PHE A 82 -11.06 21.01 -5.65
C PHE A 82 -12.54 21.35 -5.62
N ILE A 83 -13.17 21.43 -4.44
CA ILE A 83 -14.56 21.88 -4.29
C ILE A 83 -14.72 23.32 -4.78
N PHE A 84 -13.88 24.24 -4.29
CA PHE A 84 -13.89 25.63 -4.73
C PHE A 84 -13.71 25.74 -6.24
N PHE A 85 -12.68 25.09 -6.78
CA PHE A 85 -12.37 25.11 -8.20
C PHE A 85 -13.52 24.52 -9.03
N ALA A 86 -14.11 23.39 -8.60
CA ALA A 86 -15.25 22.80 -9.29
C ALA A 86 -16.46 23.75 -9.31
N LEU A 87 -16.82 24.36 -8.18
CA LEU A 87 -17.95 25.29 -8.11
C LEU A 87 -17.70 26.54 -8.95
N PHE A 88 -16.52 27.14 -8.83
CA PHE A 88 -16.14 28.33 -9.58
C PHE A 88 -16.09 28.08 -11.09
N TRP A 89 -15.41 27.01 -11.51
CA TRP A 89 -15.28 26.60 -12.90
C TRP A 89 -16.63 26.30 -13.55
N ASN A 90 -17.46 25.47 -12.89
CA ASN A 90 -18.79 25.15 -13.40
C ASN A 90 -19.73 26.36 -13.38
N GLY A 91 -19.57 27.27 -12.42
CA GLY A 91 -20.27 28.55 -12.39
C GLY A 91 -19.99 29.39 -13.64
N ILE A 92 -18.72 29.55 -14.02
CA ILE A 92 -18.35 30.26 -15.26
C ILE A 92 -18.90 29.54 -16.50
N LEU A 93 -18.73 28.22 -16.60
CA LEU A 93 -19.25 27.46 -17.75
C LEU A 93 -20.77 27.55 -17.89
N SER A 94 -21.50 27.67 -16.79
CA SER A 94 -22.96 27.81 -16.84
C SER A 94 -23.42 29.03 -17.62
N ILE A 95 -22.66 30.13 -17.59
CA ILE A 95 -22.96 31.36 -18.36
C ILE A 95 -22.89 31.05 -19.86
N PHE A 96 -21.82 30.38 -20.31
CA PHE A 96 -21.65 30.01 -21.72
C PHE A 96 -22.75 29.05 -22.19
N VAL A 97 -23.13 28.09 -21.36
CA VAL A 97 -24.22 27.16 -21.67
C VAL A 97 -25.55 27.91 -21.80
N VAL A 98 -25.89 28.78 -20.85
CA VAL A 98 -27.12 29.57 -20.89
C VAL A 98 -27.14 30.50 -22.11
N THR A 99 -26.04 31.19 -22.41
CA THR A 99 -25.93 32.04 -23.60
C THR A 99 -26.11 31.24 -24.88
N ALA A 100 -25.47 30.07 -25.01
CA ALA A 100 -25.63 29.22 -26.17
C ALA A 100 -27.10 28.77 -26.37
N LEU A 101 -27.79 28.42 -25.27
CA LEU A 101 -29.20 28.00 -25.32
C LEU A 101 -30.14 29.16 -25.67
N LEU A 102 -29.88 30.37 -25.17
CA LEU A 102 -30.72 31.55 -25.45
C LEU A 102 -30.50 32.12 -26.86
N THR A 103 -29.29 32.04 -27.38
CA THR A 103 -28.92 32.58 -28.71
C THR A 103 -29.07 31.56 -29.83
N GLY A 104 -29.15 30.27 -29.51
CA GLY A 104 -29.15 29.18 -30.50
C GLY A 104 -27.77 28.87 -31.10
N GLU A 105 -26.71 29.52 -30.60
CA GLU A 105 -25.35 29.38 -31.12
C GLU A 105 -24.68 28.08 -30.67
N LEU A 106 -24.94 27.00 -31.42
CA LEU A 106 -24.41 25.66 -31.12
C LEU A 106 -22.88 25.57 -31.15
N GLN A 107 -22.20 26.49 -31.84
CA GLN A 107 -20.73 26.55 -31.86
C GLN A 107 -20.16 26.79 -30.46
N ILE A 108 -20.80 27.68 -29.67
CA ILE A 108 -20.41 27.95 -28.28
C ILE A 108 -20.52 26.66 -27.45
N LEU A 109 -21.60 25.91 -27.65
CA LEU A 109 -21.81 24.64 -26.96
C LEU A 109 -20.77 23.58 -27.34
N LEU A 110 -20.40 23.50 -28.63
CA LEU A 110 -19.36 22.57 -29.10
C LEU A 110 -18.02 22.82 -28.40
N PHE A 111 -17.57 24.08 -28.36
CA PHE A 111 -16.31 24.43 -27.66
C PHE A 111 -16.41 24.23 -26.14
N THR A 112 -17.58 24.49 -25.58
CA THR A 112 -17.82 24.34 -24.13
C THR A 112 -17.95 22.87 -23.71
N SER A 113 -18.31 21.96 -24.63
CA SER A 113 -18.58 20.55 -24.33
C SER A 113 -17.41 19.81 -23.65
N VAL A 114 -16.17 20.03 -24.12
CA VAL A 114 -14.97 19.42 -23.52
C VAL A 114 -14.75 19.96 -22.10
N HIS A 115 -14.99 21.24 -21.87
CA HIS A 115 -14.85 21.87 -20.55
C HIS A 115 -15.93 21.40 -19.58
N LEU A 116 -17.15 21.15 -20.07
CA LEU A 116 -18.22 20.53 -19.29
C LEU A 116 -17.89 19.09 -18.91
N LEU A 117 -17.31 18.31 -19.82
CA LEU A 117 -16.88 16.94 -19.51
C LEU A 117 -15.84 16.94 -18.37
N VAL A 118 -14.86 17.86 -18.41
CA VAL A 118 -13.89 18.03 -17.33
C VAL A 118 -14.58 18.45 -16.02
N GLY A 119 -15.53 19.39 -16.08
CA GLY A 119 -16.30 19.85 -14.93
C GLY A 119 -17.10 18.73 -14.26
N ILE A 120 -17.81 17.93 -15.05
CA ILE A 120 -18.59 16.77 -14.58
C ILE A 120 -17.67 15.70 -14.00
N SER A 121 -16.55 15.41 -14.68
CA SER A 121 -15.57 14.42 -14.21
C SER A 121 -14.96 14.82 -12.86
N LEU A 122 -14.68 16.12 -12.68
CA LEU A 122 -14.17 16.65 -11.41
C LEU A 122 -15.22 16.55 -10.29
N ILE A 123 -16.48 16.88 -10.58
CA ILE A 123 -17.58 16.73 -9.60
C ILE A 123 -17.72 15.26 -9.20
N TYR A 124 -17.72 14.34 -10.17
CA TYR A 124 -17.78 12.91 -9.90
C TYR A 124 -16.62 12.47 -9.00
N TYR A 125 -15.39 12.90 -9.32
CA TYR A 125 -14.23 12.62 -8.48
C TYR A 125 -14.40 13.15 -7.04
N ILE A 126 -14.86 14.40 -6.86
CA ILE A 126 -15.10 14.97 -5.53
C ILE A 126 -16.12 14.15 -4.75
N LEU A 127 -17.23 13.75 -5.38
CA LEU A 127 -18.23 12.88 -4.77
C LEU A 127 -17.64 11.53 -4.36
N THR A 128 -16.82 10.91 -5.21
CA THR A 128 -16.14 9.66 -4.85
C THR A 128 -15.23 9.83 -3.64
N VAL A 129 -14.45 10.91 -3.55
CA VAL A 129 -13.57 11.16 -2.39
C VAL A 129 -14.38 11.43 -1.12
N LEU A 130 -15.52 12.10 -1.21
CA LEU A 130 -16.36 12.42 -0.06
C LEU A 130 -17.12 11.20 0.48
N MET A 131 -17.60 10.33 -0.41
CA MET A 131 -18.49 9.22 -0.06
C MET A 131 -17.77 7.89 0.10
N ASN A 132 -16.67 7.68 -0.62
CA ASN A 132 -16.05 6.36 -0.65
C ASN A 132 -15.29 6.05 0.63
N LYS A 133 -15.39 4.77 0.97
CA LYS A 133 -14.54 4.11 1.94
C LYS A 133 -13.88 2.90 1.27
N THR A 134 -12.70 2.56 1.74
CA THR A 134 -12.03 1.31 1.39
C THR A 134 -12.32 0.29 2.48
N TYR A 135 -12.74 -0.90 2.07
CA TYR A 135 -12.92 -2.07 2.91
C TYR A 135 -11.84 -3.09 2.54
N VAL A 136 -11.06 -3.52 3.52
CA VAL A 136 -10.09 -4.60 3.41
C VAL A 136 -10.63 -5.74 4.24
N LEU A 137 -11.20 -6.72 3.56
CA LEU A 137 -11.84 -7.88 4.13
C LEU A 137 -10.90 -9.06 3.97
N VAL A 138 -10.38 -9.58 5.07
CA VAL A 138 -9.41 -10.67 5.08
C VAL A 138 -10.03 -11.87 5.75
N SER A 139 -9.96 -13.01 5.09
CA SER A 139 -10.35 -14.31 5.62
C SER A 139 -9.21 -15.31 5.43
N GLN A 140 -9.34 -16.50 6.00
CA GLN A 140 -8.39 -17.60 5.79
C GLN A 140 -8.30 -18.05 4.31
N ARG A 141 -9.24 -17.64 3.45
CA ARG A 141 -9.29 -18.05 2.03
C ARG A 141 -8.94 -16.93 1.08
N GLU A 142 -9.38 -15.71 1.36
CA GLU A 142 -9.26 -14.58 0.44
C GLU A 142 -8.99 -13.25 1.17
N ILE A 143 -8.28 -12.37 0.46
CA ILE A 143 -8.12 -10.95 0.78
C ILE A 143 -8.88 -10.17 -0.29
N LEU A 144 -9.97 -9.51 0.12
CA LEU A 144 -10.86 -8.73 -0.72
C LEU A 144 -10.73 -7.25 -0.36
N ILE A 145 -10.48 -6.42 -1.37
CA ILE A 145 -10.34 -4.97 -1.23
C ILE A 145 -11.38 -4.32 -2.12
N GLU A 146 -12.26 -3.53 -1.49
CA GLU A 146 -13.37 -2.91 -2.19
C GLU A 146 -13.50 -1.43 -1.87
N HIS A 147 -13.96 -0.68 -2.87
CA HIS A 147 -14.22 0.75 -2.77
C HIS A 147 -15.69 0.98 -3.03
N ARG A 148 -16.41 1.47 -2.01
CA ARG A 148 -17.86 1.65 -2.03
C ARG A 148 -18.21 3.01 -1.43
N PRO A 149 -19.30 3.67 -1.88
CA PRO A 149 -20.31 3.16 -2.82
C PRO A 149 -20.03 3.44 -4.31
N LEU A 150 -19.23 4.46 -4.64
CA LEU A 150 -19.02 4.89 -6.03
C LEU A 150 -17.81 4.19 -6.66
N ARG A 151 -17.94 3.75 -7.92
CA ARG A 151 -16.87 3.07 -8.64
C ARG A 151 -15.93 4.08 -9.29
N LEU A 152 -14.62 3.90 -9.15
CA LEU A 152 -13.65 4.63 -9.98
C LEU A 152 -13.04 3.69 -11.03
N PRO A 153 -13.08 4.05 -12.32
CA PRO A 153 -12.49 3.23 -13.39
C PRO A 153 -11.01 2.87 -13.18
N PHE A 154 -10.24 3.79 -12.58
CA PHE A 154 -8.79 3.64 -12.40
C PHE A 154 -8.39 3.15 -11.00
N TYR A 155 -9.37 2.75 -10.19
CA TYR A 155 -9.18 2.24 -8.84
C TYR A 155 -10.10 1.02 -8.60
N PRO A 156 -9.83 -0.11 -9.28
CA PRO A 156 -10.69 -1.28 -9.23
C PRO A 156 -10.56 -2.01 -7.89
N ASN A 157 -11.62 -2.73 -7.53
CA ASN A 157 -11.59 -3.69 -6.44
C ASN A 157 -10.56 -4.81 -6.74
N ARG A 158 -10.01 -5.41 -5.70
CA ARG A 158 -9.02 -6.50 -5.80
C ARG A 158 -9.48 -7.68 -4.96
N SER A 159 -9.25 -8.89 -5.45
CA SER A 159 -9.39 -10.12 -4.67
C SER A 159 -8.19 -11.00 -4.98
N ILE A 160 -7.54 -11.51 -3.93
CA ILE A 160 -6.46 -12.49 -4.04
C ILE A 160 -6.71 -13.64 -3.04
N SER A 161 -6.26 -14.84 -3.37
CA SER A 161 -6.26 -15.97 -2.44
C SER A 161 -5.28 -15.70 -1.30
N ALA A 162 -5.73 -15.87 -0.06
CA ALA A 162 -4.87 -15.75 1.11
C ALA A 162 -3.79 -16.83 1.14
N MET A 163 -4.05 -18.00 0.52
CA MET A 163 -3.08 -19.09 0.41
C MET A 163 -1.96 -18.77 -0.57
N ASP A 164 -2.22 -17.94 -1.58
CA ASP A 164 -1.24 -17.55 -2.60
C ASP A 164 -0.32 -16.43 -2.11
N LEU A 165 -0.66 -15.78 -1.00
CA LEU A 165 0.15 -14.74 -0.39
C LEU A 165 1.43 -15.36 0.21
N ASP A 166 2.58 -14.82 -0.18
CA ASP A 166 3.88 -15.16 0.41
C ASP A 166 4.35 -14.12 1.42
N GLN A 167 4.21 -12.83 1.07
CA GLN A 167 4.62 -11.73 1.94
C GLN A 167 3.86 -10.44 1.60
N LEU A 168 3.67 -9.57 2.60
CA LEU A 168 3.23 -8.19 2.41
C LEU A 168 4.41 -7.27 2.66
N TYR A 169 4.46 -6.15 1.95
CA TYR A 169 5.42 -5.11 2.24
C TYR A 169 4.94 -3.74 1.77
N ILE A 170 5.56 -2.70 2.34
CA ILE A 170 5.24 -1.31 2.04
C ILE A 170 6.17 -0.79 0.96
N SER A 171 5.61 -0.10 -0.04
CA SER A 171 6.40 0.66 -1.00
C SER A 171 6.07 2.15 -0.92
N LYS A 172 7.12 3.00 -0.98
CA LYS A 172 7.01 4.45 -1.05
C LYS A 172 7.22 4.92 -2.49
N TYR A 173 6.28 5.67 -3.02
CA TYR A 173 6.35 6.21 -4.37
C TYR A 173 6.01 7.71 -4.41
N VAL A 174 6.32 8.37 -5.53
CA VAL A 174 5.97 9.78 -5.76
C VAL A 174 4.61 9.83 -6.43
N SER A 175 3.59 10.30 -5.71
CA SER A 175 2.21 10.38 -6.23
C SER A 175 1.97 11.61 -7.09
N SER A 176 2.65 12.72 -6.77
CA SER A 176 2.57 13.97 -7.53
C SER A 176 3.79 14.85 -7.22
N ARG A 177 3.96 15.94 -7.97
CA ARG A 177 4.95 16.98 -7.68
C ARG A 177 4.25 18.34 -7.57
N THR A 178 4.54 19.09 -6.53
CA THR A 178 4.04 20.46 -6.35
C THR A 178 5.23 21.41 -6.31
N ASN A 179 5.33 22.34 -7.26
CA ASN A 179 6.46 23.27 -7.37
C ASN A 179 7.83 22.55 -7.36
N GLY A 180 7.94 21.43 -8.07
CA GLY A 180 9.15 20.59 -8.10
C GLY A 180 9.38 19.73 -6.86
N ARG A 181 8.63 19.92 -5.77
CA ARG A 181 8.73 19.09 -4.56
C ARG A 181 7.91 17.81 -4.69
N PRO A 182 8.48 16.62 -4.46
CA PRO A 182 7.75 15.36 -4.56
C PRO A 182 6.78 15.18 -3.39
N ASN A 183 5.53 14.87 -3.71
CA ASN A 183 4.54 14.40 -2.75
C ASN A 183 4.61 12.87 -2.70
N HIS A 184 5.02 12.34 -1.55
CA HIS A 184 5.12 10.90 -1.37
C HIS A 184 3.77 10.30 -0.97
N ALA A 185 3.55 9.07 -1.41
CA ALA A 185 2.47 8.21 -0.96
C ALA A 185 3.01 6.79 -0.74
N PHE A 186 2.25 6.00 0.00
CA PHE A 186 2.57 4.64 0.36
C PHE A 186 1.54 3.69 -0.25
N SER A 187 2.01 2.49 -0.55
CA SER A 187 1.20 1.39 -1.04
C SER A 187 1.53 0.11 -0.27
N VAL A 188 0.52 -0.72 -0.06
CA VAL A 188 0.67 -2.09 0.43
C VAL A 188 0.75 -3.00 -0.78
N ILE A 189 1.85 -3.73 -0.90
CA ILE A 189 2.11 -4.68 -1.99
C ILE A 189 2.06 -6.09 -1.42
N ALA A 190 1.35 -6.98 -2.13
CA ALA A 190 1.37 -8.41 -1.89
C ALA A 190 2.32 -9.08 -2.88
N ARG A 191 3.32 -9.79 -2.35
CA ARG A 191 4.10 -10.76 -3.12
C ARG A 191 3.39 -12.11 -3.06
N LEU A 192 3.07 -12.67 -4.22
CA LEU A 192 2.51 -14.00 -4.33
C LEU A 192 3.61 -15.06 -4.31
N ARG A 193 3.25 -16.30 -3.95
CA ARG A 193 4.15 -17.47 -3.98
C ARG A 193 4.74 -17.77 -5.36
N THR A 194 4.09 -17.32 -6.42
CA THR A 194 4.57 -17.38 -7.81
C THR A 194 5.73 -16.41 -8.08
N GLY A 195 6.01 -15.49 -7.16
CA GLY A 195 6.98 -14.39 -7.31
C GLY A 195 6.39 -13.12 -7.92
N SER A 196 5.14 -13.13 -8.39
CA SER A 196 4.50 -11.91 -8.92
C SER A 196 4.02 -10.99 -7.82
N GLU A 197 4.08 -9.69 -8.05
CA GLU A 197 3.66 -8.66 -7.09
C GLU A 197 2.36 -7.97 -7.52
N ILE A 198 1.50 -7.70 -6.54
CA ILE A 198 0.21 -7.04 -6.74
C ILE A 198 0.09 -5.89 -5.75
N THR A 199 -0.14 -4.68 -6.25
CA THR A 199 -0.52 -3.55 -5.39
C THR A 199 -1.94 -3.74 -4.85
N LEU A 200 -2.05 -4.00 -3.56
CA LEU A 200 -3.32 -4.17 -2.85
C LEU A 200 -4.00 -2.82 -2.62
N ILE A 201 -3.25 -1.88 -2.05
CA ILE A 201 -3.76 -0.55 -1.68
C ILE A 201 -2.74 0.48 -2.12
N LYS A 202 -3.18 1.59 -2.72
CA LYS A 202 -2.32 2.70 -3.12
C LYS A 202 -2.86 4.03 -2.56
N GLY A 203 -1.95 4.99 -2.36
CA GLY A 203 -2.37 6.36 -2.02
C GLY A 203 -2.57 6.57 -0.52
N LEU A 204 -2.02 5.68 0.31
CA LEU A 204 -1.89 5.90 1.74
C LEU A 204 -0.90 7.04 1.97
N ARG A 205 -1.17 7.89 2.96
CA ARG A 205 -0.46 9.15 3.13
C ARG A 205 0.72 9.04 4.06
N GLN A 206 0.48 8.28 5.11
CA GLN A 206 1.36 8.15 6.23
C GLN A 206 1.87 6.71 6.21
N PRO A 207 3.18 6.49 6.45
CA PRO A 207 3.73 5.15 6.48
C PRO A 207 3.02 4.29 7.53
N GLU A 208 2.60 4.88 8.64
CA GLU A 208 1.88 4.20 9.73
C GLU A 208 0.56 3.57 9.25
N GLN A 209 -0.12 4.17 8.27
CA GLN A 209 -1.33 3.58 7.68
C GLN A 209 -1.02 2.29 6.92
N ALA A 210 0.07 2.29 6.15
CA ALA A 210 0.47 1.14 5.36
C ALA A 210 1.01 0.02 6.27
N THR A 211 1.84 0.37 7.24
CA THR A 211 2.37 -0.58 8.23
C THR A 211 1.27 -1.15 9.12
N PHE A 212 0.27 -0.36 9.52
CA PHE A 212 -0.87 -0.89 10.26
C PHE A 212 -1.61 -1.97 9.45
N ILE A 213 -1.89 -1.71 8.17
CA ILE A 213 -2.56 -2.69 7.30
C ILE A 213 -1.72 -3.95 7.15
N GLU A 214 -0.43 -3.80 6.83
CA GLU A 214 0.53 -4.92 6.75
C GLU A 214 0.50 -5.77 8.02
N GLN A 215 0.77 -5.18 9.19
CA GLN A 215 0.84 -5.88 10.46
C GLN A 215 -0.48 -6.58 10.82
N GLN A 216 -1.63 -5.95 10.59
CA GLN A 216 -2.92 -6.57 10.90
C GLN A 216 -3.19 -7.80 10.03
N ILE A 217 -2.90 -7.70 8.72
CA ILE A 217 -3.11 -8.83 7.80
C ILE A 217 -2.12 -9.97 8.12
N GLU A 218 -0.84 -9.66 8.36
CA GLU A 218 0.16 -10.66 8.72
C GLU A 218 -0.19 -11.36 10.03
N LYS A 219 -0.59 -10.60 11.06
CA LYS A 219 -1.03 -11.13 12.35
C LYS A 219 -2.24 -12.05 12.20
N PHE A 220 -3.21 -11.67 11.38
CA PHE A 220 -4.43 -12.45 11.15
C PHE A 220 -4.18 -13.73 10.35
N LEU A 221 -3.28 -13.70 9.36
CA LEU A 221 -2.94 -14.85 8.52
C LEU A 221 -1.77 -15.67 9.06
N HIS A 222 -1.22 -15.31 10.21
CA HIS A 222 -0.03 -15.93 10.82
C HIS A 222 1.18 -15.97 9.87
N ILE A 223 1.41 -14.87 9.15
CA ILE A 223 2.58 -14.69 8.28
C ILE A 223 3.71 -14.09 9.13
N GLU A 224 4.89 -14.69 9.07
CA GLU A 224 6.08 -14.14 9.73
C GLU A 224 6.68 -13.00 8.89
N ASP A 225 6.82 -11.81 9.49
CA ASP A 225 7.38 -10.62 8.84
C ASP A 225 8.85 -10.86 8.42
N ARG A 226 9.11 -10.63 7.14
CA ARG A 226 10.43 -10.76 6.50
C ARG A 226 10.75 -9.51 5.71
N ALA A 227 12.03 -9.14 5.74
CA ALA A 227 12.56 -8.05 4.94
C ALA A 227 12.35 -8.27 3.44
N MET A 228 11.84 -7.23 2.77
CA MET A 228 11.57 -7.26 1.35
C MET A 228 12.45 -6.27 0.59
N GLU A 229 12.99 -6.68 -0.56
CA GLU A 229 13.73 -5.76 -1.43
C GLU A 229 12.78 -4.69 -1.96
N GLY A 230 13.16 -3.41 -1.86
CA GLY A 230 12.29 -2.28 -2.23
C GLY A 230 11.28 -1.86 -1.16
N GLU A 231 11.34 -2.47 0.01
CA GLU A 231 10.49 -2.13 1.15
C GLU A 231 10.84 -0.77 1.77
N TYR A 232 9.81 0.01 2.11
CA TYR A 232 9.99 1.27 2.80
C TYR A 232 10.52 1.07 4.22
N GLY A 233 11.59 1.81 4.57
CA GLY A 233 12.20 1.76 5.90
C GLY A 233 13.21 0.63 6.08
N VAL A 234 13.54 -0.07 4.99
CA VAL A 234 14.45 -1.22 5.00
C VAL A 234 15.52 -1.01 3.93
N SER A 235 16.77 -1.04 4.35
CA SER A 235 17.91 -1.10 3.45
C SER A 235 18.46 -2.53 3.52
N ILE A 236 18.27 -3.30 2.46
CA ILE A 236 18.89 -4.63 2.28
C ILE A 236 20.17 -4.44 1.45
#